data_AF-A0ABD5DX83-F1
#
_entry.id   AF-A0ABD5DX83-F1
#
_cell.length_a   1.000
_cell.length_b   1.000
_cell.length_c   1.000
_cell.angle_alpha   90.00
_cell.angle_beta   90.00
_cell.angle_gamma   90.00
#
_symmetry.space_group_name_H-M   'P 1'
#
loop_
_entity.id
_entity.type
_entity.pdbx_description
1 polymer ?
#
loop_
_entity_poly.entity_id
_entity_poly.type
_entity_poly.pdbx_seq_one_letter_code
_entity_poly.pdbx_strand_id
1 'polypeptide(L)'
;HGGSFMSLTQKISDYFKSETSKAALMNADFTIYLRQKPAELNSAVKQQHIDDSSGIVDVLRTLETKQGQYSEMAIESPEGLSVFRLVVD
;
A
#
# COMPACT_ATOMS: atom_id res chain seq x y z
N HIS A 1 21.95 -7.55 -13.35
CA HIS A 1 20.86 -8.55 -13.28
C HIS A 1 19.55 -7.81 -13.00
N GLY A 2 18.63 -7.74 -13.96
CA GLY A 2 17.37 -6.99 -13.85
C GLY A 2 16.23 -7.83 -13.26
N GLY A 3 16.46 -8.43 -12.09
CA GLY A 3 15.42 -9.20 -11.41
C GLY A 3 14.48 -8.28 -10.63
N SER A 4 13.21 -8.63 -10.58
CA SER A 4 12.21 -7.95 -9.74
C SER A 4 11.75 -8.87 -8.62
N PHE A 5 11.66 -8.35 -7.39
CA PHE A 5 11.00 -9.03 -6.28
C PHE A 5 9.68 -8.33 -5.98
N MET A 6 8.62 -9.12 -5.82
CA MET A 6 7.30 -8.62 -5.44
C MET A 6 6.77 -9.46 -4.28
N SER A 7 6.31 -8.77 -3.24
CA SER A 7 5.60 -9.35 -2.11
C SER A 7 4.19 -8.76 -2.03
N LEU A 8 3.23 -9.57 -1.56
CA LEU A 8 1.85 -9.14 -1.35
C LEU A 8 1.37 -9.60 0.02
N THR A 9 0.72 -8.70 0.76
CA THR A 9 0.13 -8.97 2.08
C THR A 9 -1.27 -8.36 2.16
N GLN A 10 -2.05 -8.76 3.17
CA GLN A 10 -3.42 -8.25 3.36
C GLN A 10 -3.45 -6.94 4.14
N LYS A 11 -2.46 -6.71 5.01
CA LYS A 11 -2.37 -5.52 5.86
C LYS A 11 -0.95 -4.96 5.76
N ILE A 12 -0.84 -3.63 5.78
CA ILE A 12 0.46 -2.95 5.82
C ILE A 12 1.30 -3.49 7.00
N SER A 13 0.70 -3.63 8.17
CA SER A 13 1.38 -4.14 9.38
C SER A 13 1.87 -5.58 9.27
N ASP A 14 1.41 -6.38 8.29
CA ASP A 14 1.94 -7.74 8.10
C ASP A 14 3.40 -7.73 7.64
N TYR A 15 3.85 -6.67 6.95
CA TYR A 15 5.25 -6.50 6.58
C TYR A 15 6.18 -6.34 7.79
N PHE A 16 5.66 -5.82 8.90
CA PHE A 16 6.43 -5.56 10.12
C PHE A 16 6.54 -6.77 11.05
N LYS A 17 5.93 -7.91 10.68
CA LYS A 17 6.00 -9.16 11.46
C LYS A 17 7.31 -9.92 11.28
N SER A 18 8.09 -9.59 10.25
CA SER A 18 9.38 -10.23 9.95
C SER A 18 10.36 -9.20 9.39
N GLU A 19 11.62 -9.29 9.81
CA GLU A 19 12.69 -8.43 9.29
C GLU A 19 12.86 -8.54 7.78
N THR A 20 12.66 -9.73 7.20
CA THR A 20 12.78 -9.94 5.74
C THR A 20 11.67 -9.20 4.99
N SER A 21 10.43 -9.32 5.44
CA SER A 21 9.28 -8.64 4.81
C SER A 21 9.38 -7.12 5.00
N LYS A 22 9.84 -6.67 6.17
CA LYS A 22 10.08 -5.25 6.45
C LYS A 22 11.17 -4.69 5.53
N ALA A 23 12.28 -5.43 5.38
CA ALA A 23 13.35 -5.05 4.47
C ALA A 23 12.86 -5.00 3.01
N ALA A 24 12.01 -5.92 2.58
CA ALA A 24 11.41 -5.88 1.25
C ALA A 24 10.57 -4.61 1.03
N LEU A 25 9.76 -4.21 2.02
CA LEU A 25 8.98 -2.98 1.94
C LEU A 25 9.86 -1.72 1.94
N MET A 26 10.88 -1.65 2.81
CA MET A 26 11.75 -0.48 2.92
C MET A 26 12.68 -0.27 1.71
N ASN A 27 12.97 -1.32 0.96
CA ASN A 27 13.81 -1.25 -0.24
C ASN A 27 12.99 -1.24 -1.55
N ALA A 28 11.67 -1.19 -1.47
CA ALA A 28 10.83 -1.16 -2.67
C ALA A 28 10.81 0.25 -3.28
N ASP A 29 11.20 0.37 -4.54
CA ASP A 29 11.02 1.63 -5.29
C ASP A 29 9.53 1.93 -5.54
N PHE A 30 8.72 0.88 -5.69
CA PHE A 30 7.28 0.98 -5.94
C PHE A 30 6.50 0.25 -4.87
N THR A 31 5.53 0.95 -4.27
CA THR A 31 4.56 0.33 -3.37
C THR A 31 3.14 0.56 -3.90
N ILE A 32 2.38 -0.52 -4.03
CA ILE A 32 0.99 -0.48 -4.48
C ILE A 32 0.07 -0.74 -3.29
N TYR A 33 -0.79 0.22 -2.99
CA TYR A 33 -1.76 0.15 -1.92
C TYR A 33 -3.16 -0.03 -2.47
N LEU A 34 -3.85 -1.08 -2.03
CA LEU A 34 -5.29 -1.23 -2.22
C LEU A 34 -6.04 -0.66 -1.02
N ARG A 35 -7.37 -0.54 -1.15
CA ARG A 35 -8.27 -0.15 -0.07
C ARG A 35 -7.96 -0.93 1.22
N GLN A 36 -7.65 -0.18 2.27
CA GLN A 36 -7.45 -0.72 3.62
C GLN A 36 -8.73 -0.58 4.45
N LYS A 37 -8.96 -1.51 5.38
CA LYS A 37 -10.01 -1.32 6.40
C LYS A 37 -9.62 -0.11 7.28
N PRO A 38 -10.55 0.80 7.62
CA PRO A 38 -10.21 2.00 8.41
C PRO A 38 -9.50 1.70 9.74
N ALA A 39 -9.91 0.65 10.43
CA ALA A 39 -9.28 0.24 11.69
C ALA A 39 -7.82 -0.22 11.51
N GLU A 40 -7.53 -0.92 10.40
CA GLU A 40 -6.17 -1.40 10.09
C GLU A 40 -5.26 -0.24 9.67
N LEU A 41 -5.77 0.69 8.86
CA LEU A 41 -5.02 1.88 8.45
C LEU A 41 -4.69 2.76 9.66
N ASN A 42 -5.67 3.03 10.53
CA ASN A 42 -5.45 3.79 11.76
C ASN A 42 -4.44 3.09 12.70
N SER A 43 -4.46 1.76 12.74
CA SER A 43 -3.50 0.97 13.49
C SER A 43 -2.09 1.08 12.91
N ALA A 44 -1.95 1.05 11.58
CA ALA A 44 -0.67 1.21 10.89
C ALA A 44 -0.07 2.61 11.14
N VAL A 45 -0.88 3.67 11.09
CA VAL A 45 -0.44 5.05 11.41
C VAL A 45 0.03 5.14 12.86
N LYS A 46 -0.75 4.61 13.82
CA LYS A 46 -0.37 4.61 15.24
C LYS A 46 0.94 3.86 15.52
N GLN A 47 1.19 2.79 14.78
CA GLN A 47 2.42 1.99 14.90
C GLN A 47 3.58 2.56 14.07
N GLN A 48 3.40 3.69 13.39
CA GLN A 48 4.40 4.28 12.48
C GLN A 48 4.84 3.32 11.37
N HIS A 49 3.94 2.44 10.95
CA HIS A 49 4.15 1.49 9.84
C HIS A 49 3.92 2.12 8.47
N ILE A 50 3.27 3.28 8.44
CA ILE A 50 3.12 4.14 7.27
C ILE A 50 3.33 5.58 7.73
N ASP A 51 4.10 6.34 6.97
CA ASP A 51 4.30 7.76 7.24
C ASP A 51 3.10 8.56 6.70
N ASP A 52 2.57 9.45 7.51
CA ASP A 52 1.44 10.33 7.14
C ASP A 52 1.92 11.71 6.63
N SER A 53 3.23 11.94 6.59
CA SER A 53 3.80 13.23 6.17
C SER A 53 3.48 13.62 4.72
N SER A 54 3.24 12.63 3.85
CA SER A 54 2.99 12.82 2.42
C SER A 54 1.51 12.92 2.04
N GLY A 55 0.58 12.84 3.01
CA GLY A 55 -0.87 12.77 2.75
C GLY A 55 -1.32 11.42 2.16
N ILE A 56 -0.44 10.42 2.12
CA ILE A 56 -0.76 9.09 1.60
C ILE A 56 -1.91 8.45 2.37
N VAL A 57 -1.99 8.62 3.69
CA VAL A 57 -3.07 8.04 4.50
C VAL A 57 -4.43 8.60 4.09
N ASP A 58 -4.50 9.90 3.80
CA ASP A 58 -5.73 10.53 3.33
C ASP A 58 -6.13 10.00 1.96
N VAL A 59 -5.18 9.77 1.05
CA VAL A 59 -5.46 9.08 -0.22
C VAL A 59 -5.98 7.66 0.02
N LEU A 60 -5.32 6.87 0.87
CA LEU A 60 -5.75 5.50 1.18
C LEU A 60 -7.15 5.42 1.78
N ARG A 61 -7.57 6.45 2.52
CA ARG A 61 -8.94 6.56 3.07
C ARG A 61 -10.00 6.76 1.99
N THR A 62 -9.64 7.34 0.85
CA THR A 62 -10.58 7.58 -0.26
C THR A 62 -10.76 6.38 -1.17
N LEU A 63 -9.82 5.42 -1.18
CA LEU A 63 -9.87 4.27 -2.08
C LEU A 63 -11.14 3.42 -1.89
N GLU A 64 -11.84 3.18 -3.00
CA GLU A 64 -13.04 2.36 -3.06
C GLU A 64 -12.81 1.07 -3.86
N THR A 65 -13.43 -0.02 -3.40
CA THR A 65 -13.57 -1.24 -4.20
C THR A 65 -15.05 -1.42 -4.53
N LYS A 66 -15.38 -1.36 -5.82
CA LYS A 66 -16.72 -1.69 -6.33
C LYS A 66 -16.70 -3.12 -6.86
N GLN A 67 -17.26 -4.03 -6.07
CA GLN A 67 -17.28 -5.46 -6.40
C GLN A 67 -17.89 -5.70 -7.78
N GLY A 68 -17.17 -6.47 -8.62
CA GLY A 68 -17.57 -6.74 -10.00
C GLY A 68 -17.36 -5.61 -10.99
N GLN A 69 -16.70 -4.49 -10.60
CA GLN A 69 -16.38 -3.38 -11.51
C GLN A 69 -14.90 -3.02 -11.46
N TYR A 70 -14.41 -2.53 -10.32
CA TYR A 70 -13.01 -2.11 -10.17
C TYR A 70 -12.59 -2.04 -8.70
N SER A 71 -11.28 -2.07 -8.46
CA SER A 71 -10.67 -1.66 -7.20
C SER A 71 -9.78 -0.45 -7.43
N GLU A 72 -9.94 0.59 -6.61
CA GLU A 72 -8.98 1.69 -6.61
C GLU A 72 -7.69 1.26 -5.90
N MET A 73 -6.58 1.76 -6.43
CA MET A 73 -5.24 1.54 -5.90
C MET A 73 -4.45 2.84 -5.95
N ALA A 74 -3.59 3.05 -4.96
CA ALA A 74 -2.58 4.09 -4.98
C ALA A 74 -1.22 3.46 -5.28
N ILE A 75 -0.47 4.05 -6.20
CA ILE A 75 0.91 3.65 -6.50
C ILE A 75 1.81 4.77 -5.99
N GLU A 76 2.67 4.42 -5.04
CA GLU A 76 3.75 5.26 -4.55
C GLU A 76 5.04 4.85 -5.27
N SER A 77 5.75 5.87 -5.76
CA SER A 77 7.01 5.75 -6.49
C SER A 77 7.94 6.89 -6.08
N PRO A 78 9.21 6.90 -6.53
CA PRO A 78 10.11 8.02 -6.26
C PRO A 78 9.63 9.35 -6.86
N GLU A 79 8.75 9.30 -7.88
CA GLU A 79 8.15 10.49 -8.51
C GLU A 79 6.91 11.00 -7.75
N GLY A 80 6.39 10.24 -6.79
CA GLY A 80 5.26 10.60 -5.96
C GLY A 80 4.14 9.56 -5.97
N LEU A 81 2.95 10.02 -5.56
CA LEU A 81 1.76 9.20 -5.33
C LEU A 81 0.70 9.46 -6.41
N SER A 82 0.16 8.39 -6.99
CA SER A 82 -0.92 8.48 -7.99
C SER A 82 -2.00 7.44 -7.74
N VAL A 83 -3.26 7.77 -8.06
CA VAL A 83 -4.43 6.89 -7.86
C VAL A 83 -4.92 6.33 -9.20
N PHE A 84 -5.21 5.03 -9.22
CA PHE A 84 -5.63 4.29 -10.40
C PHE A 84 -6.82 3.39 -10.09
N ARG A 85 -7.53 2.93 -11.13
CA ARG A 85 -8.55 1.88 -11.04
C ARG A 85 -8.04 0.61 -11.69
N LEU A 86 -7.95 -0.45 -10.90
CA LEU A 86 -7.69 -1.80 -11.34
C LEU A 86 -9.02 -2.45 -11.75
N VAL A 87 -9.17 -2.71 -13.05
CA VAL A 87 -10.27 -3.49 -13.63
C VAL A 87 -9.71 -4.87 -13.97
N VAL A 88 -10.41 -5.92 -13.56
CA VAL A 88 -10.03 -7.32 -13.82
C VAL A 88 -11.15 -7.94 -14.66
N ASP A 89 -10.78 -8.62 -15.75
CA ASP A 89 -11.66 -9.39 -16.64
C ASP A 89 -11.83 -10.83 -16.14
#